data_AF-A0A8H7KA75-F1
#
_entry.id   AF-A0A8H7KA75-F1
#
_cell.length_a   1.000
_cell.length_b   1.000
_cell.length_c   1.000
_cell.angle_alpha   90.00
_cell.angle_beta   90.00
_cell.angle_gamma   90.00
#
_symmetry.space_group_name_H-M   'P 1'
#
loop_
_entity.id
_entity.type
_entity.pdbx_description
1 polymer ?
#
loop_
_entity_poly.entity_id
_entity_poly.type
_entity_poly.pdbx_seq_one_letter_code
_entity_poly.pdbx_strand_id
1 'polypeptide(L)'
;MEGHSLLFRGRTIVCTGSCLRGCPRSDMEMRSRDTTKDEEEFANRNADVAITESITFGQVFACRLSSALTPLHEVVYKKWFFRRMITLGDSAHKPNPIGGQGGNGAIESCAELVNMLLEKKAARGGTLDKMTTKELEEVLEQTQTSRHARAKKIVHAAHRHQRINAYENPLISTIITGYIFPLAGPEQILTRMSWNLIGATHLKNLPIPKRARMIPYNDELPALPFSNIISIVVRGGQITSMATLVFISLKAFRFHIPEITKWAREAPIVIRWFGEGQLTEVFNIFVSVFAIPLSDQDPGIRLQLVNFLFQLISPLLIYTIEANRVGNQGTGLMFDLLFALGMQLRGIGQIGPLHAALHAVSSHELPTGRHIPVETAKALVPAITLGFVIPTVLLFARTPNTVAWQHSLALWQFAPPMFVLLTRLISSTIKKYHQAKLQGKEDRNDMERYADKDLPILNSVYTYAVATQATVHVASMAYAWSHPNISLFKSFLQVPNPFISDWNLPSLGANLGTFFKYDMLLFTASSLATSLYSIWDLRRLGYVTTADALTAFAGTVAGQFLVGPGAAWAGLWYWRETRLASLMARRQ
;
A
#
# COMPACT_ATOMS: atom_id res chain seq x y z
N MET A 1 -22.70 2.46 11.97
CA MET A 1 -22.54 3.89 12.30
C MET A 1 -22.32 4.64 11.01
N GLU A 2 -23.40 4.98 10.32
CA GLU A 2 -23.37 5.70 9.05
C GLU A 2 -23.12 7.19 9.32
N GLY A 3 -21.90 7.65 9.01
CA GLY A 3 -21.50 9.04 9.17
C GLY A 3 -22.02 9.90 8.02
N HIS A 4 -23.20 10.50 8.19
CA HIS A 4 -23.48 11.76 7.51
C HIS A 4 -22.49 12.80 8.03
N SER A 5 -21.76 13.45 7.14
CA SER A 5 -20.71 14.43 7.45
C SER A 5 -21.30 15.74 7.97
N LEU A 6 -21.72 15.73 9.23
CA LEU A 6 -21.99 16.94 10.00
C LEU A 6 -20.67 17.42 10.61
N LEU A 7 -20.15 18.54 10.11
CA LEU A 7 -19.01 19.23 10.70
C LEU A 7 -19.48 19.92 11.99
N PHE A 8 -19.39 19.23 13.13
CA PHE A 8 -19.60 19.84 14.44
C PHE A 8 -18.34 20.59 14.87
N ARG A 9 -18.34 21.91 14.72
CA ARG A 9 -17.45 22.79 15.47
C ARG A 9 -18.23 24.02 15.94
N GLY A 10 -18.67 23.99 17.19
CA GLY A 10 -19.35 25.08 17.91
C GLY A 10 -20.74 25.41 17.37
N ARG A 11 -21.80 24.88 17.99
CA ARG A 11 -23.25 25.24 17.88
C ARG A 11 -23.84 25.58 16.48
N THR A 12 -23.12 25.35 15.40
CA THR A 12 -23.51 25.66 14.03
C THR A 12 -23.59 24.36 13.25
N ILE A 13 -24.77 24.06 12.71
CA ILE A 13 -24.99 22.94 11.80
C ILE A 13 -24.98 23.50 10.39
N VAL A 14 -24.01 23.07 9.58
CA VAL A 14 -24.00 23.37 8.14
C VAL A 14 -24.71 22.22 7.42
N CYS A 15 -26.01 22.38 7.16
CA CYS A 15 -26.75 21.49 6.27
C CYS A 15 -26.61 22.01 4.84
N THR A 16 -25.69 21.42 4.08
CA THR A 16 -25.66 21.67 2.63
C THR A 16 -26.81 20.90 2.00
N GLY A 17 -27.75 21.58 1.35
CA GLY A 17 -28.91 20.96 0.69
C GLY A 17 -28.55 19.88 -0.33
N SER A 18 -27.33 19.94 -0.87
CA SER A 18 -26.75 18.93 -1.74
C SER A 18 -26.36 17.63 -1.04
N CYS A 19 -26.34 17.52 0.29
CA CYS A 19 -26.02 16.27 1.02
C CYS A 19 -27.26 15.48 1.46
N LEU A 20 -28.47 15.92 1.08
CA LEU A 20 -29.73 15.24 1.39
C LEU A 20 -30.08 14.28 0.25
N ARG A 21 -30.26 12.98 0.56
CA ARG A 21 -30.67 11.97 -0.44
C ARG A 21 -32.02 12.41 -1.05
N GLY A 22 -32.09 12.46 -2.38
CA GLY A 22 -33.35 12.64 -3.10
C GLY A 22 -33.77 14.08 -3.41
N CYS A 23 -32.91 15.09 -3.18
CA CYS A 23 -33.21 16.46 -3.61
C CYS A 23 -33.24 16.53 -5.16
N PRO A 24 -34.39 16.80 -5.81
CA PRO A 24 -34.46 16.97 -7.26
C PRO A 24 -33.66 18.21 -7.66
N ARG A 25 -32.94 18.16 -8.79
CA ARG A 25 -32.40 19.36 -9.42
C ARG A 25 -33.58 20.23 -9.85
N SER A 26 -33.92 21.24 -9.08
CA SER A 26 -34.62 22.40 -9.62
C SER A 26 -33.59 23.24 -10.36
N ASP A 27 -33.90 23.60 -11.61
CA ASP A 27 -33.20 24.65 -12.36
C ASP A 27 -33.32 25.96 -11.56
N MET A 28 -32.36 26.19 -10.68
CA MET A 28 -32.29 27.39 -9.88
C MET A 28 -31.66 28.46 -10.77
N GLU A 29 -32.50 29.25 -11.44
CA GLU A 29 -32.09 30.51 -12.07
C GLU A 29 -31.20 31.29 -11.10
N MET A 30 -30.15 31.91 -11.64
CA MET A 30 -29.12 32.62 -10.89
C MET A 30 -29.70 33.87 -10.20
N ARG A 31 -30.40 33.70 -9.08
CA ARG A 31 -30.94 34.78 -8.24
C ARG A 31 -29.85 35.30 -7.30
N SER A 32 -29.78 36.62 -7.14
CA SER A 32 -28.64 37.30 -6.51
C SER A 32 -28.67 37.36 -4.98
N ARG A 33 -29.73 36.86 -4.32
CA ARG A 33 -29.84 36.64 -2.86
C ARG A 33 -31.09 35.82 -2.56
N ASP A 34 -30.93 34.74 -1.79
CA ASP A 34 -32.06 33.97 -1.26
C ASP A 34 -32.73 34.78 -0.14
N THR A 35 -34.06 34.82 -0.15
CA THR A 35 -34.87 35.50 0.87
C THR A 35 -35.16 34.55 2.05
N THR A 36 -35.61 35.09 3.19
CA THR A 36 -36.09 34.27 4.32
C THR A 36 -37.20 33.31 3.91
N LYS A 37 -38.01 33.69 2.91
CA LYS A 37 -39.07 32.84 2.35
C LYS A 37 -38.51 31.66 1.58
N ASP A 38 -37.47 31.86 0.78
CA ASP A 38 -36.80 30.79 0.03
C ASP A 38 -36.15 29.78 0.98
N GLU A 39 -35.57 30.26 2.09
CA GLU A 39 -35.03 29.43 3.15
C GLU A 39 -36.11 28.58 3.83
N GLU A 40 -37.25 29.17 4.19
CA GLU A 40 -38.38 28.44 4.78
C GLU A 40 -38.97 27.40 3.82
N GLU A 41 -39.11 27.74 2.53
CA GLU A 41 -39.59 26.80 1.51
C GLU A 41 -38.62 25.62 1.35
N PHE A 42 -37.31 25.89 1.28
CA PHE A 42 -36.28 24.86 1.23
C PHE A 42 -36.33 23.97 2.47
N ALA A 43 -36.48 24.58 3.65
CA ALA A 43 -36.56 23.87 4.92
C ALA A 43 -37.77 22.94 4.98
N ASN A 44 -38.95 23.44 4.62
CA ASN A 44 -40.20 22.69 4.62
C ASN A 44 -40.15 21.52 3.63
N ARG A 45 -39.62 21.74 2.42
CA ARG A 45 -39.48 20.70 1.40
C ARG A 45 -38.62 19.51 1.85
N ASN A 46 -37.65 19.77 2.72
CA ASN A 46 -36.70 18.77 3.20
C ASN A 46 -36.94 18.36 4.66
N ALA A 47 -38.06 18.78 5.27
CA ALA A 47 -38.29 18.63 6.71
C ALA A 47 -38.21 17.16 7.20
N ASP A 48 -38.64 16.22 6.35
CA ASP A 48 -38.68 14.79 6.68
C ASP A 48 -37.36 14.06 6.44
N VAL A 49 -36.33 14.73 5.91
CA VAL A 49 -35.03 14.07 5.66
C VAL A 49 -34.40 13.70 7.00
N ALA A 50 -34.18 12.40 7.20
CA ALA A 50 -33.48 11.89 8.38
C ALA A 50 -32.03 12.38 8.39
N ILE A 51 -31.64 13.03 9.50
CA ILE A 51 -30.26 13.42 9.79
C ILE A 51 -29.59 12.35 10.65
N THR A 52 -30.37 11.73 11.54
CA THR A 52 -30.01 10.52 12.30
C THR A 52 -31.19 9.55 12.29
N GLU A 53 -31.05 8.38 12.91
CA GLU A 53 -32.13 7.39 13.05
C GLU A 53 -33.38 7.93 13.77
N SER A 54 -33.25 9.00 14.56
CA SER A 54 -34.36 9.56 15.36
C SER A 54 -34.62 11.05 15.16
N ILE A 55 -33.77 11.74 14.39
CA ILE A 55 -33.83 13.20 14.22
C ILE A 55 -33.92 13.55 12.74
N THR A 56 -34.94 14.34 12.36
CA THR A 56 -35.13 14.87 11.01
C THR A 56 -34.55 16.28 10.85
N PHE A 57 -34.33 16.69 9.60
CA PHE A 57 -33.87 18.04 9.28
C PHE A 57 -34.85 19.11 9.77
N GLY A 58 -36.15 18.87 9.66
CA GLY A 58 -37.19 19.79 10.14
C GLY A 58 -37.13 20.01 11.66
N GLN A 59 -36.85 18.95 12.43
CA GLN A 59 -36.65 19.07 13.89
C GLN A 59 -35.40 19.89 14.23
N VAL A 60 -34.31 19.71 13.48
CA VAL A 60 -33.09 20.53 13.63
C VAL A 60 -33.37 21.99 13.29
N PHE A 61 -34.06 22.23 12.17
CA PHE A 61 -34.39 23.58 11.71
C PHE A 61 -35.37 24.29 12.66
N ALA A 62 -36.31 23.58 13.27
CA ALA A 62 -37.22 24.14 14.27
C ALA A 62 -36.48 24.63 15.53
N CYS A 63 -35.38 23.98 15.91
CA CYS A 63 -34.58 24.31 17.08
C CYS A 63 -33.37 25.22 16.76
N ARG A 64 -33.30 25.79 15.55
CA ARG A 64 -32.15 26.58 15.09
C ARG A 64 -31.98 27.87 15.91
N LEU A 65 -30.73 28.23 16.17
CA LEU A 65 -30.37 29.54 16.74
C LEU A 65 -30.18 30.61 15.66
N SER A 66 -29.62 30.21 14.53
CA SER A 66 -29.39 31.03 13.35
C SER A 66 -29.40 30.13 12.13
N SER A 67 -29.84 30.66 11.01
CA SER A 67 -29.77 29.97 9.72
C SER A 67 -29.65 30.97 8.59
N ALA A 68 -29.13 30.49 7.46
CA ALA A 68 -29.04 31.24 6.23
C ALA A 68 -29.04 30.23 5.08
N LEU A 69 -29.81 30.54 4.04
CA LEU A 69 -29.70 29.86 2.76
C LEU A 69 -28.70 30.62 1.87
N THR A 70 -27.76 29.89 1.29
CA THR A 70 -26.79 30.49 0.37
C THR A 70 -26.40 29.51 -0.72
N PRO A 71 -26.30 29.97 -1.97
CA PRO A 71 -25.83 29.11 -3.05
C PRO A 71 -24.32 28.87 -2.88
N LEU A 72 -23.91 27.61 -2.97
CA LEU A 72 -22.50 27.22 -2.87
C LEU A 72 -21.81 27.38 -4.23
N HIS A 73 -21.33 28.59 -4.49
CA HIS A 73 -20.54 28.87 -5.69
C HIS A 73 -19.13 28.30 -5.58
N GLU A 74 -18.73 27.51 -6.56
CA GLU A 74 -17.38 26.95 -6.65
C GLU A 74 -16.66 27.54 -7.87
N VAL A 75 -15.52 28.19 -7.66
CA VAL A 75 -14.81 28.88 -8.75
C VAL A 75 -13.30 28.95 -8.52
N VAL A 76 -12.53 28.95 -9.60
CA VAL A 76 -11.15 29.45 -9.62
C VAL A 76 -11.00 30.36 -10.84
N TYR A 77 -10.82 31.65 -10.62
CA TYR A 77 -10.65 32.61 -11.70
C TYR A 77 -9.32 32.39 -12.43
N LYS A 78 -9.31 32.61 -13.75
CA LYS A 78 -8.11 32.44 -14.60
C LYS A 78 -7.01 33.45 -14.29
N LYS A 79 -7.38 34.67 -13.88
CA LYS A 79 -6.47 35.78 -13.57
C LYS A 79 -6.88 36.40 -12.24
N TRP A 80 -5.91 36.63 -11.36
CA TRP A 80 -6.11 37.11 -9.99
C TRP A 80 -5.62 38.54 -9.78
N PHE A 81 -4.96 39.15 -10.76
CA PHE A 81 -4.38 40.48 -10.61
C PHE A 81 -4.61 41.35 -11.85
N PHE A 82 -4.58 42.65 -11.62
CA PHE A 82 -4.62 43.67 -12.66
C PHE A 82 -3.82 44.89 -12.22
N ARG A 83 -2.76 45.23 -12.97
CA ARG A 83 -1.84 46.33 -12.65
C ARG A 83 -1.29 46.20 -11.23
N ARG A 84 -1.82 47.00 -10.31
CA ARG A 84 -1.36 47.08 -8.91
C ARG A 84 -2.35 46.47 -7.91
N MET A 85 -3.36 45.75 -8.39
CA MET A 85 -4.39 45.10 -7.59
C MET A 85 -4.29 43.57 -7.71
N ILE A 86 -4.51 42.85 -6.63
CA ILE A 86 -4.60 41.38 -6.59
C ILE A 86 -5.79 40.95 -5.72
N THR A 87 -6.50 39.92 -6.17
CA THR A 87 -7.54 39.22 -5.42
C THR A 87 -6.94 37.99 -4.72
N LEU A 88 -7.35 37.76 -3.48
CA LEU A 88 -6.86 36.67 -2.63
C LEU A 88 -8.06 36.00 -1.92
N GLY A 89 -7.94 34.70 -1.65
CA GLY A 89 -9.04 33.91 -1.06
C GLY A 89 -10.25 33.81 -1.97
N ASP A 90 -11.45 33.85 -1.39
CA ASP A 90 -12.74 33.71 -2.09
C ASP A 90 -12.95 34.67 -3.28
N SER A 91 -12.25 35.80 -3.31
CA SER A 91 -12.25 36.74 -4.45
C SER A 91 -11.48 36.24 -5.68
N ALA A 92 -10.68 35.18 -5.53
CA ALA A 92 -9.88 34.53 -6.59
C ALA A 92 -10.23 33.05 -6.77
N HIS A 93 -10.51 32.35 -5.67
CA HIS A 93 -10.83 30.93 -5.63
C HIS A 93 -11.76 30.63 -4.46
N LYS A 94 -12.86 29.92 -4.72
CA LYS A 94 -13.88 29.58 -3.72
C LYS A 94 -14.17 28.08 -3.76
N PRO A 95 -13.64 27.28 -2.83
CA PRO A 95 -13.95 25.86 -2.74
C PRO A 95 -15.26 25.61 -2.01
N ASN A 96 -15.86 24.43 -2.21
CA ASN A 96 -16.93 23.94 -1.36
C ASN A 96 -16.48 23.90 0.12
N PRO A 97 -17.31 24.36 1.09
CA PRO A 97 -16.93 24.43 2.51
C PRO A 97 -16.64 23.07 3.14
N ILE A 98 -17.05 21.96 2.53
CA ILE A 98 -16.85 20.59 3.05
C ILE A 98 -15.38 20.25 3.35
N GLY A 99 -14.43 20.87 2.63
CA GLY A 99 -13.00 20.66 2.84
C GLY A 99 -12.37 21.56 3.91
N GLY A 100 -13.09 22.58 4.39
CA GLY A 100 -12.56 23.57 5.33
C GLY A 100 -11.38 24.37 4.78
N GLN A 101 -11.23 24.49 3.45
CA GLN A 101 -10.02 25.05 2.82
C GLN A 101 -10.16 26.50 2.34
N GLY A 102 -11.34 27.13 2.38
CA GLY A 102 -11.51 28.52 1.91
C GLY A 102 -10.59 29.51 2.65
N GLY A 103 -10.78 29.60 3.98
CA GLY A 103 -9.94 30.47 4.82
C GLY A 103 -8.46 30.10 4.81
N ASN A 104 -8.13 28.80 4.84
CA ASN A 104 -6.74 28.33 4.75
C ASN A 104 -6.10 28.73 3.40
N GLY A 105 -6.83 28.60 2.30
CA GLY A 105 -6.38 29.01 0.97
C GLY A 105 -6.14 30.51 0.87
N ALA A 106 -6.95 31.34 1.54
CA ALA A 106 -6.73 32.78 1.64
C ALA A 106 -5.43 33.11 2.39
N ILE A 107 -5.20 32.46 3.55
CA ILE A 107 -3.97 32.61 4.33
C ILE A 107 -2.73 32.21 3.50
N GLU A 108 -2.78 31.07 2.81
CA GLU A 108 -1.69 30.62 1.93
C GLU A 108 -1.42 31.62 0.79
N SER A 109 -2.47 32.19 0.18
CA SER A 109 -2.34 33.22 -0.85
C SER A 109 -1.70 34.51 -0.32
N CYS A 110 -2.05 34.95 0.90
CA CYS A 110 -1.40 36.09 1.54
C CYS A 110 0.07 35.79 1.87
N ALA A 111 0.37 34.60 2.39
CA ALA A 111 1.74 34.18 2.70
C ALA A 111 2.63 34.19 1.45
N GLU A 112 2.12 33.67 0.32
CA GLU A 112 2.87 33.67 -0.93
C GLU A 112 3.12 35.08 -1.46
N LEU A 113 2.13 35.97 -1.41
CA LEU A 113 2.32 37.37 -1.82
C LEU A 113 3.43 38.04 -1.01
N VAL A 114 3.44 37.83 0.31
CA VAL A 114 4.48 38.38 1.19
C VAL A 114 5.85 37.78 0.85
N ASN A 115 5.95 36.47 0.61
CA ASN A 115 7.20 35.82 0.19
C ASN A 115 7.74 36.48 -1.09
N MET A 116 6.90 36.62 -2.12
CA MET A 116 7.31 37.21 -3.41
C MET A 116 7.72 38.69 -3.27
N LEU A 117 7.01 39.46 -2.42
CA LEU A 117 7.38 40.85 -2.12
C LEU A 117 8.72 40.94 -1.39
N LEU A 118 9.00 40.07 -0.43
CA LEU A 118 10.27 40.05 0.30
C LEU A 118 11.44 39.64 -0.60
N GLU A 119 11.23 38.67 -1.48
CA GLU A 119 12.21 38.28 -2.51
C GLU A 119 12.51 39.46 -3.45
N LYS A 120 11.48 40.16 -3.93
CA LYS A 120 11.66 41.38 -4.76
C LYS A 120 12.36 42.50 -3.98
N LYS A 121 12.03 42.70 -2.70
CA LYS A 121 12.68 43.68 -1.82
C LYS A 121 14.18 43.40 -1.69
N ALA A 122 14.55 42.14 -1.45
CA ALA A 122 15.94 41.74 -1.37
C ALA A 122 16.69 41.97 -2.69
N ALA A 123 16.08 41.59 -3.82
CA ALA A 123 16.64 41.84 -5.16
C ALA A 123 16.82 43.33 -5.49
N ARG A 124 16.07 44.22 -4.83
CA ARG A 124 16.13 45.69 -4.97
C ARG A 124 16.98 46.39 -3.90
N GLY A 125 17.88 45.67 -3.25
CA GLY A 125 18.77 46.26 -2.23
C GLY A 125 18.04 46.69 -0.95
N GLY A 126 16.92 46.04 -0.62
CA GLY A 126 16.22 46.23 0.64
C GLY A 126 15.06 47.24 0.61
N THR A 127 14.64 47.74 -0.54
CA THR A 127 13.48 48.64 -0.66
C THR A 127 12.47 48.21 -1.72
N LEU A 128 11.18 48.45 -1.45
CA LEU A 128 10.08 48.32 -2.40
C LEU A 128 9.62 49.69 -2.96
N ASP A 129 10.32 50.77 -2.60
CA ASP A 129 9.97 52.10 -3.03
C ASP A 129 10.08 52.25 -4.55
N LYS A 130 9.15 53.05 -5.10
CA LYS A 130 9.08 53.38 -6.53
C LYS A 130 9.04 52.16 -7.45
N MET A 131 8.51 51.03 -6.99
CA MET A 131 8.24 49.88 -7.85
C MET A 131 7.34 50.28 -9.02
N THR A 132 7.82 49.99 -10.24
CA THR A 132 7.05 50.21 -11.45
C THR A 132 5.82 49.29 -11.49
N THR A 133 4.83 49.60 -12.32
CA THR A 133 3.67 48.72 -12.50
C THR A 133 4.09 47.35 -13.02
N LYS A 134 5.06 47.29 -13.95
CA LYS A 134 5.57 46.05 -14.51
C LYS A 134 6.23 45.15 -13.45
N GLU A 135 7.08 45.73 -12.61
CA GLU A 135 7.72 44.98 -11.53
C GLU A 135 6.74 44.44 -10.51
N LEU A 136 5.64 45.16 -10.26
CA LEU A 136 4.58 44.67 -9.40
C LEU A 136 3.79 43.56 -10.08
N GLU A 137 3.43 43.72 -11.36
CA GLU A 137 2.77 42.67 -12.15
C GLU A 137 3.59 41.37 -12.18
N GLU A 138 4.92 41.43 -12.28
CA GLU A 138 5.80 40.26 -12.15
C GLU A 138 5.63 39.54 -10.80
N VAL A 139 5.61 40.28 -9.69
CA VAL A 139 5.40 39.72 -8.34
C VAL A 139 4.02 39.08 -8.21
N LEU A 140 2.98 39.75 -8.72
CA LEU A 140 1.60 39.27 -8.67
C LEU A 140 1.39 38.04 -9.57
N GLU A 141 2.05 38.00 -10.73
CA GLU A 141 2.05 36.85 -11.64
C GLU A 141 2.73 35.63 -11.03
N GLN A 142 3.87 35.81 -10.37
CA GLN A 142 4.57 34.74 -9.64
C GLN A 142 3.71 34.20 -8.50
N THR A 143 3.08 35.10 -7.73
CA THR A 143 2.14 34.75 -6.65
C THR A 143 0.99 33.89 -7.19
N GLN A 144 0.35 34.32 -8.29
CA GLN A 144 -0.72 33.53 -8.92
C GLN A 144 -0.19 32.18 -9.40
N THR A 145 0.92 32.15 -10.13
CA THR A 145 1.48 30.94 -10.74
C THR A 145 1.76 29.87 -9.68
N SER A 146 2.34 30.27 -8.55
CA SER A 146 2.63 29.39 -7.41
C SER A 146 1.36 28.80 -6.78
N ARG A 147 0.30 29.62 -6.65
CA ARG A 147 -0.94 29.24 -5.94
C ARG A 147 -2.00 28.55 -6.81
N HIS A 148 -2.06 28.86 -8.10
CA HIS A 148 -3.21 28.58 -8.95
C HIS A 148 -3.46 27.07 -9.15
N ALA A 149 -2.41 26.29 -9.34
CA ALA A 149 -2.52 24.83 -9.47
C ALA A 149 -3.07 24.18 -8.20
N ARG A 150 -2.62 24.65 -7.03
CA ARG A 150 -3.08 24.17 -5.73
C ARG A 150 -4.53 24.58 -5.44
N ALA A 151 -4.90 25.83 -5.73
CA ALA A 151 -6.28 26.29 -5.60
C ALA A 151 -7.25 25.45 -6.45
N LYS A 152 -6.90 25.18 -7.72
CA LYS A 152 -7.66 24.26 -8.59
C LYS A 152 -7.82 22.87 -7.98
N LYS A 153 -6.73 22.29 -7.46
CA LYS A 153 -6.75 20.97 -6.82
C LYS A 153 -7.69 20.94 -5.61
N ILE A 154 -7.63 21.96 -4.75
CA ILE A 154 -8.48 22.07 -3.56
C ILE A 154 -9.96 22.22 -3.92
N VAL A 155 -10.30 23.12 -4.84
CA VAL A 155 -11.69 23.32 -5.29
C VAL A 155 -12.23 22.03 -5.91
N HIS A 156 -11.47 21.40 -6.81
CA HIS A 156 -11.88 20.16 -7.45
C HIS A 156 -12.04 18.98 -6.46
N ALA A 157 -11.15 18.88 -5.46
CA ALA A 157 -11.24 17.85 -4.43
C ALA A 157 -12.46 18.05 -3.53
N ALA A 158 -12.75 19.28 -3.13
CA ALA A 158 -13.92 19.63 -2.34
C ALA A 158 -15.22 19.33 -3.11
N HIS A 159 -15.27 19.69 -4.40
CA HIS A 159 -16.37 19.35 -5.30
C HIS A 159 -16.59 17.83 -5.34
N ARG A 160 -15.54 17.05 -5.65
CA ARG A 160 -15.64 15.58 -5.73
C ARG A 160 -16.15 14.95 -4.43
N HIS A 161 -15.74 15.48 -3.27
CA HIS A 161 -16.25 15.01 -1.98
C HIS A 161 -17.74 15.31 -1.84
N GLN A 162 -18.18 16.52 -2.16
CA GLN A 162 -19.60 16.85 -2.17
C GLN A 162 -20.38 15.93 -3.11
N ARG A 163 -19.92 15.68 -4.35
CA ARG A 163 -20.59 14.78 -5.30
C ARG A 163 -20.86 13.37 -4.76
N ILE A 164 -19.90 12.81 -4.00
CA ILE A 164 -20.02 11.49 -3.37
C ILE A 164 -21.07 11.53 -2.25
N ASN A 165 -20.99 12.54 -1.36
CA ASN A 165 -21.91 12.66 -0.24
C ASN A 165 -23.33 13.02 -0.69
N ALA A 166 -23.44 13.70 -1.84
CA ALA A 166 -24.68 14.08 -2.49
C ALA A 166 -25.35 12.96 -3.29
N TYR A 167 -24.70 11.80 -3.42
CA TYR A 167 -25.18 10.71 -4.27
C TYR A 167 -25.45 11.15 -5.72
N GLU A 168 -24.68 12.11 -6.26
CA GLU A 168 -24.87 12.58 -7.64
C GLU A 168 -24.75 11.46 -8.68
N ASN A 169 -23.89 10.48 -8.38
CA ASN A 169 -23.95 9.17 -9.01
C ASN A 169 -24.33 8.15 -7.93
N PRO A 170 -25.60 7.70 -7.90
CA PRO A 170 -26.10 6.82 -6.83
C PRO A 170 -25.31 5.51 -6.75
N LEU A 171 -24.93 4.92 -7.89
CA LEU A 171 -24.18 3.66 -7.93
C LEU A 171 -22.79 3.82 -7.30
N ILE A 172 -22.01 4.79 -7.79
CA ILE A 172 -20.65 5.02 -7.29
C ILE A 172 -20.68 5.40 -5.82
N SER A 173 -21.62 6.27 -5.44
CA SER A 173 -21.73 6.75 -4.05
C SER A 173 -22.10 5.61 -3.11
N THR A 174 -23.06 4.76 -3.48
CA THR A 174 -23.44 3.57 -2.70
C THR A 174 -22.27 2.61 -2.51
N ILE A 175 -21.48 2.36 -3.56
CA ILE A 175 -20.28 1.50 -3.45
C ILE A 175 -19.28 2.11 -2.47
N ILE A 176 -18.97 3.39 -2.62
CA ILE A 176 -17.97 4.07 -1.79
C ILE A 176 -18.42 4.15 -0.33
N THR A 177 -19.62 4.65 -0.07
CA THR A 177 -20.09 4.91 1.31
C THR A 177 -20.58 3.64 2.00
N GLY A 178 -21.23 2.73 1.27
CA GLY A 178 -21.81 1.51 1.84
C GLY A 178 -20.81 0.36 2.01
N TYR A 179 -19.76 0.29 1.20
CA TYR A 179 -18.83 -0.85 1.21
C TYR A 179 -17.37 -0.46 1.43
N ILE A 180 -16.87 0.61 0.78
CA ILE A 180 -15.46 0.97 0.89
C ILE A 180 -15.16 1.67 2.22
N PHE A 181 -15.93 2.71 2.60
CA PHE A 181 -15.67 3.46 3.82
C PHE A 181 -15.79 2.63 5.11
N PRO A 182 -16.76 1.71 5.27
CA PRO A 182 -16.82 0.86 6.46
C PRO A 182 -15.62 -0.07 6.62
N LEU A 183 -14.96 -0.43 5.51
CA LEU A 183 -13.74 -1.24 5.51
C LEU A 183 -12.46 -0.40 5.63
N ALA A 184 -12.56 0.90 5.35
CA ALA A 184 -11.42 1.81 5.39
C ALA A 184 -11.04 2.13 6.84
N GLY A 185 -9.79 1.86 7.21
CA GLY A 185 -9.24 2.24 8.51
C GLY A 185 -9.09 3.76 8.68
N PRO A 186 -8.87 4.25 9.91
CA PRO A 186 -8.69 5.68 10.20
C PRO A 186 -7.54 6.33 9.40
N GLU A 187 -6.52 5.56 9.00
CA GLU A 187 -5.41 6.04 8.17
C GLU A 187 -5.84 6.49 6.78
N GLN A 188 -6.87 5.88 6.18
CA GLN A 188 -7.35 6.29 4.87
C GLN A 188 -8.00 7.68 4.93
N ILE A 189 -8.71 7.98 6.02
CA ILE A 189 -9.30 9.29 6.29
C ILE A 189 -8.18 10.31 6.54
N LEU A 190 -7.22 9.97 7.42
CA LEU A 190 -6.05 10.81 7.70
C LEU A 190 -5.28 11.13 6.41
N THR A 191 -5.08 10.13 5.56
CA THR A 191 -4.40 10.29 4.27
C THR A 191 -5.13 11.28 3.37
N ARG A 192 -6.44 11.11 3.22
CA ARG A 192 -7.25 12.03 2.41
C ARG A 192 -7.19 13.46 2.92
N MET A 193 -7.23 13.66 4.24
CA MET A 193 -7.16 14.99 4.85
C MET A 193 -5.77 15.62 4.66
N SER A 194 -4.70 14.85 4.85
CA SER A 194 -3.34 15.37 4.82
C SER A 194 -2.92 15.86 3.43
N TRP A 195 -3.42 15.27 2.34
CA TRP A 195 -3.14 15.73 0.96
C TRP A 195 -3.51 17.19 0.72
N ASN A 196 -4.50 17.70 1.46
CA ASN A 196 -4.89 19.11 1.39
C ASN A 196 -3.97 20.01 2.23
N LEU A 197 -3.19 19.45 3.17
CA LEU A 197 -2.40 20.21 4.14
C LEU A 197 -0.89 20.20 3.83
N ILE A 198 -0.31 19.06 3.44
CA ILE A 198 1.16 18.87 3.35
C ILE A 198 1.88 19.79 2.34
N GLY A 199 1.16 20.31 1.35
CA GLY A 199 1.69 21.24 0.35
C GLY A 199 1.33 22.71 0.59
N ALA A 200 0.96 23.08 1.83
CA ALA A 200 0.59 24.44 2.17
C ALA A 200 1.81 25.38 2.14
N THR A 201 1.57 26.63 1.73
CA THR A 201 2.59 27.69 1.76
C THR A 201 2.74 28.23 3.18
N HIS A 202 3.97 28.46 3.62
CA HIS A 202 4.31 29.19 4.84
C HIS A 202 5.07 30.49 4.51
N LEU A 203 5.20 31.39 5.48
CA LEU A 203 6.03 32.60 5.37
C LEU A 203 7.51 32.24 5.55
N LYS A 204 8.30 32.26 4.47
CA LYS A 204 9.69 31.78 4.45
C LYS A 204 10.61 32.54 5.42
N ASN A 205 10.30 33.80 5.67
CA ASN A 205 11.09 34.69 6.54
C ASN A 205 10.62 34.67 8.01
N LEU A 206 9.68 33.81 8.38
CA LEU A 206 9.28 33.62 9.77
C LEU A 206 9.76 32.25 10.29
N PRO A 207 10.19 32.19 11.56
CA PRO A 207 10.56 30.91 12.16
C PRO A 207 9.33 29.99 12.26
N ILE A 208 9.47 28.76 11.79
CA ILE A 208 8.43 27.74 11.93
C ILE A 208 8.54 27.14 13.34
N PRO A 209 7.47 27.17 14.15
CA PRO A 209 7.50 26.53 15.46
C PRO A 209 7.64 25.02 15.31
N LYS A 210 8.63 24.43 15.99
CA LYS A 210 8.78 22.97 16.05
C LYS A 210 7.62 22.38 16.84
N ARG A 211 6.70 21.70 16.16
CA ARG A 211 5.59 20.97 16.76
C ARG A 211 5.72 19.50 16.41
N ALA A 212 5.46 18.62 17.37
CA ALA A 212 5.39 17.19 17.06
C ALA A 212 4.30 16.93 16.04
N ARG A 213 4.64 16.17 15.00
CA ARG A 213 3.75 15.79 13.92
C ARG A 213 4.21 14.49 13.29
N MET A 214 3.25 13.69 12.86
CA MET A 214 3.50 12.39 12.25
C MET A 214 3.64 12.45 10.73
N ILE A 215 3.14 13.51 10.11
CA ILE A 215 3.18 13.71 8.67
C ILE A 215 4.00 14.98 8.41
N PRO A 216 5.16 14.88 7.74
CA PRO A 216 5.96 16.05 7.37
C PRO A 216 5.26 16.86 6.27
N TYR A 217 5.53 18.17 6.25
CA TYR A 217 5.20 19.01 5.10
C TYR A 217 6.17 18.75 3.94
N ASN A 218 5.79 19.10 2.71
CA ASN A 218 6.58 18.84 1.52
C ASN A 218 7.97 19.52 1.53
N ASP A 219 8.09 20.66 2.22
CA ASP A 219 9.33 21.41 2.42
C ASP A 219 10.21 20.87 3.56
N GLU A 220 9.70 19.92 4.34
CA GLU A 220 10.44 19.21 5.40
C GLU A 220 11.01 17.87 4.92
N LEU A 221 10.68 17.47 3.69
CA LEU A 221 11.09 16.21 3.10
C LEU A 221 12.57 16.23 2.67
N PRO A 222 13.29 15.09 2.76
CA PRO A 222 14.66 14.96 2.27
C PRO A 222 14.87 15.39 0.81
N ALA A 223 13.84 15.27 -0.03
CA ALA A 223 13.86 15.75 -1.40
C ALA A 223 12.48 16.24 -1.85
N LEU A 224 12.45 17.09 -2.86
CA LEU A 224 11.18 17.52 -3.48
C LEU A 224 10.49 16.32 -4.17
N PRO A 225 9.17 16.16 -3.97
CA PRO A 225 8.38 15.15 -4.67
C PRO A 225 8.38 15.34 -6.19
N PHE A 226 8.27 14.24 -6.94
CA PHE A 226 8.13 14.28 -8.40
C PHE A 226 6.72 14.69 -8.84
N SER A 227 6.60 15.09 -10.12
CA SER A 227 5.32 15.39 -10.73
C SER A 227 4.45 14.13 -10.91
N ASN A 228 3.13 14.31 -10.87
CA ASN A 228 2.16 13.21 -10.99
C ASN A 228 2.23 12.47 -12.34
N ILE A 229 2.63 13.14 -13.43
CA ILE A 229 2.66 12.54 -14.78
C ILE A 229 3.69 11.41 -14.84
N ILE A 230 4.91 11.67 -14.36
CA ILE A 230 5.97 10.65 -14.27
C ILE A 230 5.48 9.48 -13.41
N SER A 231 4.74 9.79 -12.34
CA SER A 231 4.21 8.77 -11.45
C SER A 231 3.24 7.81 -12.13
N ILE A 232 2.36 8.31 -13.01
CA ILE A 232 1.41 7.50 -13.76
C ILE A 232 2.15 6.60 -14.75
N VAL A 233 3.14 7.12 -15.46
CA VAL A 233 3.92 6.36 -16.44
C VAL A 233 4.68 5.22 -15.79
N VAL A 234 5.42 5.48 -14.71
CA VAL A 234 6.21 4.44 -14.01
C VAL A 234 5.30 3.39 -13.38
N ARG A 235 4.17 3.80 -12.76
CA ARG A 235 3.17 2.85 -12.22
C ARG A 235 2.54 2.01 -13.32
N GLY A 236 2.20 2.59 -14.47
CA GLY A 236 1.70 1.87 -15.63
C GLY A 236 2.73 0.87 -16.16
N GLY A 237 4.00 1.27 -16.26
CA GLY A 237 5.11 0.37 -16.63
C GLY A 237 5.25 -0.81 -15.67
N GLN A 238 5.18 -0.57 -14.35
CA GLN A 238 5.21 -1.62 -13.33
C GLN A 238 4.06 -2.62 -13.52
N ILE A 239 2.82 -2.15 -13.65
CA ILE A 239 1.64 -3.02 -13.84
C ILE A 239 1.77 -3.84 -15.12
N THR A 240 2.15 -3.21 -16.23
CA THR A 240 2.36 -3.90 -17.51
C THR A 240 3.44 -4.96 -17.39
N SER A 241 4.57 -4.65 -16.73
CA SER A 241 5.64 -5.64 -16.52
C SER A 241 5.16 -6.85 -15.72
N MET A 242 4.32 -6.64 -14.69
CA MET A 242 3.76 -7.73 -13.90
C MET A 242 2.76 -8.56 -14.72
N ALA A 243 1.93 -7.92 -15.54
CA ALA A 243 1.03 -8.61 -16.46
C ALA A 243 1.80 -9.49 -17.47
N THR A 244 2.94 -9.01 -17.97
CA THR A 244 3.84 -9.80 -18.83
C THR A 244 4.40 -11.02 -18.10
N LEU A 245 4.83 -10.88 -16.84
CA LEU A 245 5.31 -12.02 -16.04
C LEU A 245 4.21 -13.07 -15.81
N VAL A 246 2.97 -12.63 -15.52
CA VAL A 246 1.81 -13.54 -15.45
C VAL A 246 1.60 -14.23 -16.78
N PHE A 247 1.64 -13.52 -17.91
CA PHE A 247 1.48 -14.13 -19.23
C PHE A 247 2.55 -15.20 -19.53
N ILE A 248 3.82 -14.93 -19.19
CA ILE A 248 4.91 -15.91 -19.34
C ILE A 248 4.64 -17.14 -18.48
N SER A 249 4.19 -16.95 -17.23
CA SER A 249 3.88 -18.06 -16.32
C SER A 249 2.79 -18.99 -16.88
N LEU A 250 1.79 -18.45 -17.60
CA LEU A 250 0.71 -19.24 -18.21
C LEU A 250 1.22 -20.14 -19.34
N LYS A 251 2.38 -19.83 -19.92
CA LYS A 251 3.04 -20.65 -20.95
C LYS A 251 4.09 -21.60 -20.38
N ALA A 252 4.75 -21.17 -19.30
CA ALA A 252 5.81 -21.91 -18.64
C ALA A 252 5.31 -22.98 -17.65
N PHE A 253 4.18 -22.77 -16.97
CA PHE A 253 3.71 -23.68 -15.92
C PHE A 253 2.99 -24.90 -16.50
N ARG A 254 3.78 -25.89 -16.93
CA ARG A 254 3.30 -27.13 -17.55
C ARG A 254 3.25 -28.26 -16.53
N PHE A 255 2.03 -28.64 -16.15
CA PHE A 255 1.77 -29.78 -15.27
C PHE A 255 1.21 -30.95 -16.07
N HIS A 256 1.98 -32.02 -16.22
CA HIS A 256 1.53 -33.26 -16.84
C HIS A 256 0.75 -34.10 -15.82
N ILE A 257 -0.44 -33.63 -15.41
CA ILE A 257 -1.26 -34.24 -14.36
C ILE A 257 -1.50 -35.75 -14.57
N PRO A 258 -1.78 -36.25 -15.79
CA PRO A 258 -1.95 -37.69 -16.01
C PRO A 258 -0.68 -38.49 -15.67
N GLU A 259 0.50 -38.01 -16.05
CA GLU A 259 1.77 -38.68 -15.77
C GLU A 259 2.13 -38.62 -14.28
N ILE A 260 1.88 -37.48 -13.62
CA ILE A 260 2.07 -37.34 -12.16
C ILE A 260 1.14 -38.29 -11.41
N THR A 261 -0.12 -38.40 -11.84
CA THR A 261 -1.11 -39.31 -11.24
C THR A 261 -0.69 -40.77 -11.42
N LYS A 262 -0.19 -41.12 -12.61
CA LYS A 262 0.36 -42.46 -12.89
C LYS A 262 1.54 -42.75 -11.96
N TRP A 263 2.49 -41.84 -11.84
CA TRP A 263 3.64 -41.99 -10.95
C TRP A 263 3.21 -42.14 -9.49
N ALA A 264 2.24 -41.35 -9.02
CA ALA A 264 1.75 -41.40 -7.64
C ALA A 264 1.15 -42.78 -7.26
N ARG A 265 0.53 -43.46 -8.24
CA ARG A 265 -0.04 -44.80 -8.10
C ARG A 265 1.04 -45.89 -8.13
N GLU A 266 2.06 -45.73 -8.98
CA GLU A 266 3.13 -46.71 -9.19
C GLU A 266 4.24 -46.66 -8.13
N ALA A 267 4.54 -45.48 -7.57
CA ALA A 267 5.58 -45.25 -6.56
C ALA A 267 5.05 -45.30 -5.11
N PRO A 268 4.04 -46.17 -4.84
CA PRO A 268 2.90 -45.94 -3.95
C PRO A 268 3.12 -44.86 -2.89
N ILE A 269 2.60 -43.66 -3.11
CA ILE A 269 2.47 -42.67 -2.03
C ILE A 269 1.48 -43.21 -1.00
N VAL A 270 1.92 -43.40 0.25
CA VAL A 270 1.12 -44.06 1.30
C VAL A 270 0.22 -43.10 2.10
N ILE A 271 0.15 -41.83 1.70
CA ILE A 271 -0.61 -40.82 2.43
C ILE A 271 -2.11 -41.04 2.23
N ARG A 272 -2.80 -41.37 3.33
CA ARG A 272 -4.24 -41.68 3.37
C ARG A 272 -4.99 -40.88 4.44
N TRP A 273 -4.55 -39.65 4.73
CA TRP A 273 -5.12 -38.80 5.78
C TRP A 273 -6.62 -38.50 5.62
N PHE A 274 -7.14 -38.59 4.39
CA PHE A 274 -8.54 -38.33 4.06
C PHE A 274 -9.32 -39.61 3.71
N GLY A 275 -8.82 -40.78 4.10
CA GLY A 275 -9.44 -42.08 3.78
C GLY A 275 -9.16 -42.54 2.34
N GLU A 276 -9.99 -43.45 1.83
CA GLU A 276 -9.92 -43.93 0.44
C GLU A 276 -10.93 -43.15 -0.41
N GLY A 277 -10.44 -42.38 -1.39
CA GLY A 277 -11.30 -41.58 -2.25
C GLY A 277 -10.55 -40.52 -3.06
N GLN A 278 -11.30 -39.76 -3.85
CA GLN A 278 -10.76 -38.77 -4.79
C GLN A 278 -9.94 -37.66 -4.11
N LEU A 279 -10.29 -37.25 -2.89
CA LEU A 279 -9.54 -36.24 -2.12
C LEU A 279 -8.11 -36.71 -1.81
N THR A 280 -7.95 -37.99 -1.47
CA THR A 280 -6.63 -38.60 -1.25
C THR A 280 -5.82 -38.67 -2.53
N GLU A 281 -6.44 -39.02 -3.66
CA GLU A 281 -5.75 -39.00 -4.97
C GLU A 281 -5.25 -37.60 -5.33
N VAL A 282 -6.10 -36.57 -5.20
CA VAL A 282 -5.73 -35.18 -5.47
C VAL A 282 -4.61 -34.73 -4.53
N PHE A 283 -4.70 -35.03 -3.24
CA PHE A 283 -3.65 -34.68 -2.28
C PHE A 283 -2.31 -35.36 -2.60
N ASN A 284 -2.33 -36.62 -3.02
CA ASN A 284 -1.13 -37.35 -3.42
C ASN A 284 -0.48 -36.79 -4.70
N ILE A 285 -1.24 -36.13 -5.58
CA ILE A 285 -0.66 -35.37 -6.71
C ILE A 285 0.17 -34.20 -6.18
N PHE A 286 -0.32 -33.44 -5.20
CA PHE A 286 0.44 -32.33 -4.59
C PHE A 286 1.72 -32.82 -3.90
N VAL A 287 1.64 -33.95 -3.18
CA VAL A 287 2.82 -34.58 -2.58
C VAL A 287 3.83 -35.03 -3.66
N SER A 288 3.34 -35.63 -4.74
CA SER A 288 4.16 -36.07 -5.88
C SER A 288 4.93 -34.94 -6.56
N VAL A 289 4.34 -33.75 -6.67
CA VAL A 289 4.97 -32.57 -7.30
C VAL A 289 6.32 -32.24 -6.66
N PHE A 290 6.50 -32.49 -5.36
CA PHE A 290 7.80 -32.37 -4.69
C PHE A 290 8.56 -33.70 -4.63
N ALA A 291 7.89 -34.83 -4.41
CA ALA A 291 8.54 -36.13 -4.28
C ALA A 291 9.35 -36.51 -5.54
N ILE A 292 8.80 -36.27 -6.73
CA ILE A 292 9.40 -36.61 -8.01
C ILE A 292 10.73 -35.88 -8.23
N PRO A 293 10.79 -34.53 -8.27
CA PRO A 293 12.05 -33.81 -8.52
C PRO A 293 13.07 -34.00 -7.40
N LEU A 294 12.64 -34.27 -6.16
CA LEU A 294 13.54 -34.55 -5.04
C LEU A 294 14.19 -35.95 -5.11
N SER A 295 13.60 -36.86 -5.89
CA SER A 295 14.08 -38.22 -6.12
C SER A 295 14.80 -38.38 -7.46
N ASP A 296 14.91 -37.31 -8.25
CA ASP A 296 15.61 -37.32 -9.54
C ASP A 296 17.12 -37.52 -9.36
N GLN A 297 17.78 -38.05 -10.39
CA GLN A 297 19.22 -38.32 -10.39
C GLN A 297 20.06 -37.06 -10.53
N ASP A 298 19.51 -35.96 -11.07
CA ASP A 298 20.23 -34.69 -11.18
C ASP A 298 20.26 -33.96 -9.82
N PRO A 299 21.43 -33.89 -9.14
CA PRO A 299 21.54 -33.24 -7.85
C PRO A 299 21.29 -31.71 -7.91
N GLY A 300 21.38 -31.11 -9.10
CA GLY A 300 21.10 -29.70 -9.33
C GLY A 300 19.63 -29.33 -9.11
N ILE A 301 18.69 -30.25 -9.39
CA ILE A 301 17.25 -30.02 -9.18
C ILE A 301 16.95 -29.89 -7.68
N ARG A 302 17.48 -30.82 -6.88
CA ARG A 302 17.32 -30.78 -5.42
C ARG A 302 17.93 -29.51 -4.83
N LEU A 303 19.14 -29.14 -5.27
CA LEU A 303 19.81 -27.93 -4.78
C LEU A 303 19.04 -26.66 -5.14
N GLN A 304 18.50 -26.58 -6.37
CA GLN A 304 17.68 -25.47 -6.81
C GLN A 304 16.41 -25.33 -5.94
N LEU A 305 15.74 -26.44 -5.62
CA LEU A 305 14.58 -26.45 -4.73
C LEU A 305 14.93 -26.02 -3.30
N VAL A 306 16.04 -26.50 -2.74
CA VAL A 306 16.51 -26.08 -1.41
C VAL A 306 16.69 -24.56 -1.38
N ASN A 307 17.43 -24.00 -2.32
CA ASN A 307 17.60 -22.56 -2.41
C ASN A 307 16.25 -21.84 -2.55
N PHE A 308 15.42 -22.26 -3.51
CA PHE A 308 14.18 -21.59 -3.86
C PHE A 308 13.17 -21.55 -2.71
N LEU A 309 12.88 -22.69 -2.06
CA LEU A 309 11.84 -22.73 -1.02
C LEU A 309 12.17 -21.85 0.18
N PHE A 310 13.45 -21.76 0.56
CA PHE A 310 13.84 -20.84 1.62
C PHE A 310 13.67 -19.37 1.22
N GLN A 311 13.86 -19.00 -0.06
CA GLN A 311 13.59 -17.63 -0.52
C GLN A 311 12.11 -17.23 -0.42
N LEU A 312 11.18 -18.17 -0.19
CA LEU A 312 9.76 -17.89 0.02
C LEU A 312 9.44 -17.35 1.43
N ILE A 313 10.42 -17.35 2.35
CA ILE A 313 10.26 -16.72 3.67
C ILE A 313 9.88 -15.24 3.52
N SER A 314 10.50 -14.52 2.58
CA SER A 314 10.24 -13.10 2.36
C SER A 314 8.86 -12.78 1.83
N PRO A 315 8.35 -13.36 0.72
CA PRO A 315 6.99 -13.07 0.28
C PRO A 315 5.96 -13.42 1.36
N LEU A 316 6.12 -14.52 2.09
CA LEU A 316 5.22 -14.86 3.20
C LEU A 316 5.21 -13.75 4.28
N LEU A 317 6.39 -13.40 4.81
CA LEU A 317 6.52 -12.36 5.82
C LEU A 317 6.03 -11.01 5.32
N ILE A 318 6.46 -10.57 4.14
CA ILE A 318 6.12 -9.26 3.60
C ILE A 318 4.63 -9.16 3.30
N TYR A 319 4.01 -10.17 2.68
CA TYR A 319 2.56 -10.14 2.41
C TYR A 319 1.76 -10.08 3.71
N THR A 320 2.18 -10.82 4.74
CA THR A 320 1.54 -10.79 6.05
C THR A 320 1.74 -9.46 6.75
N ILE A 321 2.94 -8.85 6.66
CA ILE A 321 3.21 -7.53 7.21
C ILE A 321 2.36 -6.47 6.50
N GLU A 322 2.36 -6.45 5.16
CA GLU A 322 1.55 -5.52 4.37
C GLU A 322 0.05 -5.69 4.63
N ALA A 323 -0.43 -6.91 4.81
CA ALA A 323 -1.83 -7.17 5.14
C ALA A 323 -2.25 -6.63 6.52
N ASN A 324 -1.31 -6.55 7.46
CA ASN A 324 -1.54 -6.07 8.81
C ASN A 324 -1.22 -4.57 8.99
N ARG A 325 -0.80 -3.87 7.93
CA ARG A 325 -0.57 -2.43 7.99
C ARG A 325 -1.87 -1.65 8.15
N VAL A 326 -1.86 -0.68 9.05
CA VAL A 326 -2.99 0.24 9.24
C VAL A 326 -3.33 1.02 7.96
N GLY A 327 -2.32 1.35 7.14
CA GLY A 327 -2.53 2.06 5.88
C GLY A 327 -3.15 1.22 4.76
N ASN A 328 -3.01 -0.11 4.83
CA ASN A 328 -3.53 -1.03 3.80
C ASN A 328 -4.91 -1.59 4.15
N GLN A 329 -5.50 -1.20 5.29
CA GLN A 329 -6.85 -1.60 5.69
C GLN A 329 -7.90 -1.17 4.66
N GLY A 330 -8.75 -2.11 4.25
CA GLY A 330 -9.77 -1.89 3.22
C GLY A 330 -9.25 -1.98 1.78
N THR A 331 -7.98 -2.36 1.58
CA THR A 331 -7.40 -2.62 0.26
C THR A 331 -7.24 -4.12 0.00
N GLY A 332 -7.03 -4.52 -1.25
CA GLY A 332 -6.80 -5.94 -1.57
C GLY A 332 -5.51 -6.53 -0.95
N LEU A 333 -4.59 -5.70 -0.44
CA LEU A 333 -3.36 -6.17 0.22
C LEU A 333 -3.65 -6.83 1.58
N MET A 334 -4.85 -6.65 2.15
CA MET A 334 -5.23 -7.26 3.43
C MET A 334 -5.44 -8.78 3.38
N PHE A 335 -5.49 -9.39 2.19
CA PHE A 335 -5.81 -10.81 2.00
C PHE A 335 -4.55 -11.70 1.93
N ASP A 336 -3.65 -11.60 2.91
CA ASP A 336 -2.44 -12.44 3.03
C ASP A 336 -2.70 -13.94 2.91
N LEU A 337 -3.76 -14.46 3.53
CA LEU A 337 -4.14 -15.88 3.43
C LEU A 337 -4.49 -16.29 1.99
N LEU A 338 -5.13 -15.41 1.22
CA LEU A 338 -5.45 -15.67 -0.18
C LEU A 338 -4.17 -15.75 -1.02
N PHE A 339 -3.19 -14.87 -0.75
CA PHE A 339 -1.89 -14.94 -1.41
C PHE A 339 -1.13 -16.21 -1.01
N ALA A 340 -1.11 -16.59 0.27
CA ALA A 340 -0.46 -17.81 0.73
C ALA A 340 -1.08 -19.09 0.13
N LEU A 341 -2.41 -19.17 0.05
CA LEU A 341 -3.12 -20.25 -0.64
C LEU A 341 -2.84 -20.23 -2.15
N GLY A 342 -2.84 -19.05 -2.76
CA GLY A 342 -2.48 -18.88 -4.16
C GLY A 342 -1.07 -19.39 -4.45
N MET A 343 -0.09 -19.10 -3.58
CA MET A 343 1.29 -19.55 -3.73
C MET A 343 1.36 -21.08 -3.78
N GLN A 344 0.59 -21.75 -2.92
CA GLN A 344 0.54 -23.22 -2.89
C GLN A 344 -0.13 -23.81 -4.14
N LEU A 345 -1.21 -23.21 -4.62
CA LEU A 345 -2.02 -23.76 -5.71
C LEU A 345 -1.51 -23.40 -7.11
N ARG A 346 -0.84 -22.26 -7.25
CA ARG A 346 -0.50 -21.65 -8.55
C ARG A 346 0.99 -21.32 -8.70
N GLY A 347 1.78 -21.41 -7.64
CA GLY A 347 3.18 -20.99 -7.63
C GLY A 347 3.35 -19.49 -7.39
N ILE A 348 4.46 -19.11 -6.75
CA ILE A 348 4.76 -17.71 -6.43
C ILE A 348 5.11 -16.89 -7.69
N GLY A 349 5.55 -17.51 -8.77
CA GLY A 349 5.81 -16.88 -10.06
C GLY A 349 4.54 -16.35 -10.74
N GLN A 350 3.35 -16.83 -10.34
CA GLN A 350 2.06 -16.24 -10.71
C GLN A 350 1.57 -15.23 -9.68
N ILE A 351 1.64 -15.59 -8.40
CA ILE A 351 1.08 -14.77 -7.31
C ILE A 351 1.92 -13.52 -7.03
N GLY A 352 3.24 -13.63 -7.14
CA GLY A 352 4.20 -12.54 -6.93
C GLY A 352 3.91 -11.33 -7.82
N PRO A 353 3.81 -11.48 -9.15
CA PRO A 353 3.41 -10.41 -10.04
C PRO A 353 2.02 -9.82 -9.74
N LEU A 354 1.04 -10.65 -9.38
CA LEU A 354 -0.30 -10.16 -9.03
C LEU A 354 -0.28 -9.30 -7.77
N HIS A 355 0.40 -9.76 -6.72
CA HIS A 355 0.60 -8.98 -5.50
C HIS A 355 1.39 -7.70 -5.79
N ALA A 356 2.43 -7.76 -6.61
CA ALA A 356 3.24 -6.61 -7.01
C ALA A 356 2.43 -5.53 -7.75
N ALA A 357 1.56 -5.93 -8.68
CA ALA A 357 0.67 -5.03 -9.39
C ALA A 357 -0.32 -4.36 -8.42
N LEU A 358 -0.88 -5.15 -7.50
CA LEU A 358 -1.78 -4.64 -6.45
C LEU A 358 -1.07 -3.68 -5.50
N HIS A 359 0.16 -4.01 -5.09
CA HIS A 359 0.98 -3.16 -4.23
C HIS A 359 1.23 -1.80 -4.89
N ALA A 360 1.53 -1.76 -6.19
CA ALA A 360 1.76 -0.51 -6.92
C ALA A 360 0.54 0.43 -6.96
N VAL A 361 -0.68 -0.08 -6.79
CA VAL A 361 -1.92 0.72 -6.82
C VAL A 361 -2.54 0.97 -5.45
N SER A 362 -2.30 0.09 -4.48
CA SER A 362 -3.00 0.08 -3.20
C SER A 362 -2.13 0.31 -1.97
N SER A 363 -0.79 0.30 -2.11
CA SER A 363 0.09 0.51 -0.97
C SER A 363 -0.07 1.92 -0.39
N HIS A 364 0.03 2.02 0.94
CA HIS A 364 -0.05 3.30 1.64
C HIS A 364 1.09 4.25 1.22
N GLU A 365 0.75 5.51 0.96
CA GLU A 365 1.75 6.52 0.60
C GLU A 365 2.31 7.25 1.83
N LEU A 366 1.55 7.41 2.92
CA LEU A 366 2.02 8.15 4.09
C LEU A 366 2.85 7.31 5.07
N PRO A 367 3.81 7.93 5.80
CA PRO A 367 4.56 7.26 6.86
C PRO A 367 3.67 6.70 7.98
N THR A 368 2.55 7.34 8.28
CA THR A 368 1.60 6.90 9.32
C THR A 368 0.95 5.56 9.00
N GLY A 369 0.80 5.24 7.71
CA GLY A 369 0.24 3.97 7.24
C GLY A 369 1.13 2.75 7.51
N ARG A 370 2.41 2.96 7.87
CA ARG A 370 3.45 1.93 8.06
C ARG A 370 3.12 0.95 9.18
N HIS A 371 2.48 1.41 10.24
CA HIS A 371 2.40 0.66 11.50
C HIS A 371 1.63 -0.66 11.39
N ILE A 372 2.08 -1.68 12.13
CA ILE A 372 1.34 -2.94 12.36
C ILE A 372 1.12 -3.16 13.86
N PRO A 373 0.09 -3.92 14.28
CA PRO A 373 -0.08 -4.30 15.68
C PRO A 373 1.17 -4.99 16.25
N VAL A 374 1.61 -4.57 17.44
CA VAL A 374 2.84 -5.06 18.08
C VAL A 374 2.76 -6.56 18.36
N GLU A 375 1.57 -7.07 18.71
CA GLU A 375 1.33 -8.50 18.92
C GLU A 375 1.56 -9.30 17.63
N THR A 376 1.11 -8.76 16.49
CA THR A 376 1.37 -9.36 15.18
C THR A 376 2.86 -9.35 14.87
N ALA A 377 3.56 -8.23 15.10
CA ALA A 377 5.02 -8.15 14.90
C ALA A 377 5.76 -9.22 15.71
N LYS A 378 5.38 -9.44 16.98
CA LYS A 378 5.95 -10.48 17.86
C LYS A 378 5.64 -11.90 17.40
N ALA A 379 4.51 -12.10 16.73
CA ALA A 379 4.08 -13.42 16.27
C ALA A 379 4.83 -13.89 15.01
N LEU A 380 5.37 -12.98 14.19
CA LEU A 380 5.92 -13.29 12.87
C LEU A 380 7.06 -14.31 12.90
N VAL A 381 8.10 -14.12 13.72
CA VAL A 381 9.25 -15.04 13.78
C VAL A 381 8.83 -16.44 14.29
N PRO A 382 8.16 -16.58 15.46
CA PRO A 382 7.69 -17.89 15.91
C PRO A 382 6.79 -18.59 14.88
N ALA A 383 5.87 -17.85 14.25
CA ALA A 383 4.95 -18.39 13.26
C ALA A 383 5.66 -18.84 11.99
N ILE A 384 6.59 -18.06 11.43
CA ILE A 384 7.30 -18.47 10.20
C ILE A 384 8.25 -19.62 10.47
N THR A 385 8.87 -19.66 11.65
CA THR A 385 9.74 -20.78 12.05
C THR A 385 8.95 -22.08 12.15
N LEU A 386 7.84 -22.09 12.90
CA LEU A 386 7.01 -23.28 13.11
C LEU A 386 6.20 -23.67 11.87
N GLY A 387 5.61 -22.68 11.21
CA GLY A 387 4.67 -22.87 10.11
C GLY A 387 5.31 -23.11 8.75
N PHE A 388 6.56 -22.68 8.54
CA PHE A 388 7.21 -22.75 7.23
C PHE A 388 8.65 -23.27 7.25
N VAL A 389 9.52 -22.71 8.10
CA VAL A 389 10.96 -23.07 8.11
C VAL A 389 11.17 -24.52 8.54
N ILE A 390 10.61 -24.94 9.68
CA ILE A 390 10.74 -26.32 10.17
C ILE A 390 10.15 -27.32 9.16
N PRO A 391 8.90 -27.16 8.66
CA PRO A 391 8.38 -28.03 7.62
C PRO A 391 9.29 -28.11 6.38
N THR A 392 9.90 -26.99 5.97
CA THR A 392 10.81 -26.95 4.82
C THR A 392 12.11 -27.70 5.10
N VAL A 393 12.68 -27.57 6.30
CA VAL A 393 13.85 -28.37 6.72
C VAL A 393 13.50 -29.86 6.73
N LEU A 394 12.36 -30.25 7.27
CA LEU A 394 11.91 -31.65 7.33
C LEU A 394 11.67 -32.24 5.92
N LEU A 395 11.17 -31.44 4.99
CA LEU A 395 11.00 -31.83 3.58
C LEU A 395 12.34 -32.23 2.94
N PHE A 396 13.43 -31.55 3.27
CA PHE A 396 14.76 -31.84 2.72
C PHE A 396 15.62 -32.75 3.61
N ALA A 397 15.18 -33.06 4.83
CA ALA A 397 15.89 -33.95 5.74
C ALA A 397 16.01 -35.35 5.10
N ARG A 398 17.24 -35.84 4.94
CA ARG A 398 17.48 -37.17 4.40
C ARG A 398 17.11 -38.19 5.47
N THR A 399 15.96 -38.85 5.31
CA THR A 399 15.54 -39.93 6.21
C THR A 399 15.61 -41.27 5.47
N PRO A 400 16.09 -42.35 6.12
CA PRO A 400 16.10 -43.69 5.53
C PRO A 400 14.68 -44.29 5.44
N ASN A 401 13.70 -43.70 6.16
CA ASN A 401 12.31 -44.11 6.15
C ASN A 401 11.51 -43.29 5.12
N THR A 402 11.27 -43.90 3.97
CA THR A 402 10.52 -43.29 2.85
C THR A 402 9.10 -42.88 3.24
N VAL A 403 8.44 -43.64 4.12
CA VAL A 403 7.09 -43.32 4.62
C VAL A 403 7.11 -42.05 5.47
N ALA A 404 8.05 -41.94 6.40
CA ALA A 404 8.21 -40.74 7.23
C ALA A 404 8.53 -39.49 6.38
N TRP A 405 9.33 -39.64 5.32
CA TRP A 405 9.60 -38.57 4.37
C TRP A 405 8.35 -38.14 3.59
N GLN A 406 7.55 -39.08 3.10
CA GLN A 406 6.27 -38.77 2.43
C GLN A 406 5.31 -38.00 3.35
N HIS A 407 5.24 -38.35 4.65
CA HIS A 407 4.43 -37.59 5.61
C HIS A 407 4.97 -36.17 5.83
N SER A 408 6.28 -35.98 5.77
CA SER A 408 6.90 -34.64 5.83
C SER A 408 6.54 -33.80 4.61
N LEU A 409 6.55 -34.40 3.40
CA LEU A 409 6.10 -33.75 2.16
C LEU A 409 4.61 -33.38 2.20
N ALA A 410 3.77 -34.26 2.75
CA ALA A 410 2.35 -34.03 2.94
C ALA A 410 2.09 -32.88 3.93
N LEU A 411 2.81 -32.83 5.04
CA LEU A 411 2.71 -31.74 6.01
C LEU A 411 3.11 -30.40 5.38
N TRP A 412 4.16 -30.40 4.55
CA TRP A 412 4.65 -29.19 3.88
C TRP A 412 3.60 -28.55 2.95
N GLN A 413 2.66 -29.33 2.38
CA GLN A 413 1.61 -28.77 1.51
C GLN A 413 0.72 -27.73 2.20
N PHE A 414 0.70 -27.70 3.54
CA PHE A 414 -0.04 -26.72 4.32
C PHE A 414 0.84 -25.57 4.82
N ALA A 415 2.15 -25.61 4.63
CA ALA A 415 3.09 -24.71 5.28
C ALA A 415 2.84 -23.22 4.98
N PRO A 416 2.67 -22.78 3.71
CA PRO A 416 2.39 -21.37 3.41
C PRO A 416 1.15 -20.79 4.13
N PRO A 417 -0.06 -21.38 4.03
CA PRO A 417 -1.21 -20.87 4.77
C PRO A 417 -1.10 -21.10 6.28
N MET A 418 -0.42 -22.16 6.74
CA MET A 418 -0.23 -22.43 8.17
C MET A 418 0.54 -21.32 8.86
N PHE A 419 1.57 -20.75 8.22
CA PHE A 419 2.27 -19.58 8.74
C PHE A 419 1.32 -18.40 9.02
N VAL A 420 0.40 -18.08 8.10
CA VAL A 420 -0.57 -16.99 8.27
C VAL A 420 -1.53 -17.29 9.43
N LEU A 421 -2.03 -18.53 9.51
CA LEU A 421 -2.93 -18.96 10.59
C LEU A 421 -2.25 -18.93 11.96
N LEU A 422 -1.01 -19.42 12.06
CA LEU A 422 -0.21 -19.37 13.28
C LEU A 422 0.10 -17.93 13.69
N THR A 423 0.39 -17.04 12.74
CA THR A 423 0.60 -15.60 13.04
C THR A 423 -0.64 -15.01 13.71
N ARG A 424 -1.83 -15.27 13.17
CA ARG A 424 -3.11 -14.81 13.73
C ARG A 424 -3.39 -15.44 15.10
N LEU A 425 -3.13 -16.74 15.26
CA LEU A 425 -3.33 -17.47 16.52
C LEU A 425 -2.42 -16.94 17.64
N ILE A 426 -1.12 -16.82 17.36
CA ILE A 426 -0.13 -16.33 18.33
C ILE A 426 -0.40 -14.87 18.67
N SER A 427 -0.65 -14.01 17.67
CA SER A 427 -1.00 -12.60 17.88
C SER A 427 -2.25 -12.45 18.76
N SER A 428 -3.32 -13.21 18.46
CA SER A 428 -4.55 -13.23 19.27
C SER A 428 -4.30 -13.70 20.70
N THR A 429 -3.44 -14.70 20.89
CA THR A 429 -3.08 -15.23 22.22
C THR A 429 -2.29 -14.19 23.04
N ILE A 430 -1.29 -13.54 22.44
CA ILE A 430 -0.52 -12.46 23.08
C ILE A 430 -1.45 -11.30 23.47
N LYS A 431 -2.35 -10.90 22.55
CA LYS A 431 -3.32 -9.83 22.79
C LYS A 431 -4.24 -10.14 23.98
N LYS A 432 -4.83 -11.34 24.01
CA LYS A 432 -5.69 -11.79 25.12
C LYS A 432 -4.94 -11.82 26.45
N TYR A 433 -3.70 -12.30 26.45
CA TYR A 433 -2.86 -12.34 27.64
C TYR A 433 -2.55 -10.94 28.18
N HIS A 434 -2.18 -9.99 27.31
CA HIS A 434 -1.96 -8.59 27.71
C HIS A 434 -3.23 -7.94 28.26
N GLN A 435 -4.38 -8.15 27.60
CA GLN A 435 -5.66 -7.60 28.04
C GLN A 435 -6.08 -8.14 29.41
N ALA A 436 -5.90 -9.44 29.67
CA ALA A 436 -6.16 -10.04 30.97
C ALA A 436 -5.27 -9.45 32.08
N LYS A 437 -4.00 -9.14 31.76
CA LYS A 437 -3.04 -8.57 32.71
C LYS A 437 -3.30 -7.10 33.05
N LEU A 438 -3.86 -6.31 32.12
CA LEU A 438 -4.05 -4.86 32.27
C LEU A 438 -5.40 -4.44 32.88
N GLN A 439 -6.20 -5.39 33.41
CA GLN A 439 -7.50 -5.12 34.07
C GLN A 439 -8.42 -4.14 33.31
N GLY A 440 -8.46 -4.21 31.98
CA GLY A 440 -9.42 -3.45 31.17
C GLY A 440 -9.29 -1.91 31.17
N LYS A 441 -8.27 -1.32 31.81
CA LYS A 441 -7.98 0.12 31.73
C LYS A 441 -7.08 0.41 30.53
N GLU A 442 -7.64 0.31 29.33
CA GLU A 442 -7.01 0.87 28.13
C GLU A 442 -7.78 2.14 27.73
N ASP A 443 -7.39 3.29 28.28
CA ASP A 443 -7.57 4.56 27.57
C ASP A 443 -6.59 4.50 26.39
N ARG A 444 -7.02 3.90 25.28
CA ARG A 444 -6.20 3.86 24.06
C ARG A 444 -6.05 5.28 23.56
N ASN A 445 -4.95 5.92 23.92
CA ASN A 445 -4.49 7.07 23.17
C ASN A 445 -4.15 6.57 21.76
N ASP A 446 -5.05 6.80 20.80
CA ASP A 446 -4.89 6.34 19.42
C ASP A 446 -3.58 6.78 18.77
N MET A 447 -2.95 7.84 19.30
CA MET A 447 -1.64 8.31 18.86
C MET A 447 -0.47 7.44 19.33
N GLU A 448 -0.65 6.57 20.33
CA GLU A 448 0.41 5.65 20.80
C GLU A 448 0.88 4.67 19.72
N ARG A 449 0.02 4.35 18.75
CA ARG A 449 0.38 3.49 17.61
C ARG A 449 1.57 4.05 16.83
N TYR A 450 1.80 5.36 16.90
CA TYR A 450 2.89 6.04 16.22
C TYR A 450 4.19 6.14 17.02
N ALA A 451 4.26 5.51 18.20
CA ALA A 451 5.46 5.46 19.02
C ALA A 451 6.52 4.46 18.48
N ASP A 452 6.30 3.86 17.30
CA ASP A 452 7.19 2.89 16.65
C ASP A 452 7.58 1.69 17.53
N LYS A 453 6.70 1.29 18.46
CA LYS A 453 6.90 0.09 19.29
C LYS A 453 7.06 -1.19 18.45
N ASP A 454 6.53 -1.19 17.23
CA ASP A 454 6.64 -2.26 16.25
C ASP A 454 8.00 -2.29 15.51
N LEU A 455 8.67 -1.15 15.35
CA LEU A 455 9.84 -1.01 14.47
C LEU A 455 11.04 -1.87 14.91
N PRO A 456 11.50 -1.89 16.19
CA PRO A 456 12.61 -2.75 16.59
C PRO A 456 12.32 -4.24 16.40
N ILE A 457 11.05 -4.63 16.54
CA ILE A 457 10.61 -6.02 16.38
C ILE A 457 10.60 -6.37 14.89
N LEU A 458 10.05 -5.50 14.04
CA LEU A 458 10.10 -5.66 12.58
C LEU A 458 11.54 -5.71 12.07
N ASN A 459 12.42 -4.85 12.57
CA ASN A 459 13.84 -4.90 12.25
C ASN A 459 14.43 -6.27 12.55
N SER A 460 14.11 -6.84 13.72
CA SER A 460 14.53 -8.21 14.08
C SER A 460 13.92 -9.28 13.16
N VAL A 461 12.66 -9.13 12.74
CA VAL A 461 11.99 -10.03 11.79
C VAL A 461 12.69 -10.02 10.43
N TYR A 462 13.02 -8.84 9.90
CA TYR A 462 13.75 -8.74 8.63
C TYR A 462 15.18 -9.24 8.76
N THR A 463 15.87 -8.97 9.86
CA THR A 463 17.20 -9.55 10.11
C THR A 463 17.15 -11.08 10.14
N TYR A 464 16.15 -11.67 10.81
CA TYR A 464 15.93 -13.12 10.78
C TYR A 464 15.71 -13.65 9.36
N ALA A 465 14.88 -12.98 8.57
CA ALA A 465 14.61 -13.36 7.19
C ALA A 465 15.86 -13.26 6.31
N VAL A 466 16.62 -12.15 6.40
CA VAL A 466 17.89 -11.96 5.68
C VAL A 466 18.87 -13.06 6.07
N ALA A 467 19.12 -13.26 7.36
CA ALA A 467 20.09 -14.23 7.84
C ALA A 467 19.76 -15.66 7.36
N THR A 468 18.50 -16.09 7.52
CA THR A 468 18.08 -17.44 7.14
C THR A 468 18.20 -17.67 5.63
N GLN A 469 17.67 -16.75 4.82
CA GLN A 469 17.66 -16.90 3.37
C GLN A 469 19.04 -16.72 2.74
N ALA A 470 19.84 -15.77 3.23
CA ALA A 470 21.20 -15.54 2.75
C ALA A 470 22.10 -16.72 3.07
N THR A 471 21.96 -17.30 4.27
CA THR A 471 22.73 -18.50 4.65
C THR A 471 22.46 -19.64 3.67
N VAL A 472 21.18 -19.94 3.40
CA VAL A 472 20.81 -21.01 2.45
C VAL A 472 21.27 -20.68 1.04
N HIS A 473 21.14 -19.43 0.61
CA HIS A 473 21.58 -19.01 -0.72
C HIS A 473 23.09 -19.16 -0.91
N VAL A 474 23.90 -18.55 -0.04
CA VAL A 474 25.36 -18.60 -0.10
C VAL A 474 25.86 -20.04 0.03
N ALA A 475 25.28 -20.83 0.95
CA ALA A 475 25.62 -22.25 1.07
C ALA A 475 25.29 -23.04 -0.19
N SER A 476 24.13 -22.76 -0.82
CA SER A 476 23.74 -23.43 -2.07
C SER A 476 24.66 -23.06 -3.23
N MET A 477 25.03 -21.77 -3.35
CA MET A 477 25.95 -21.30 -4.38
C MET A 477 27.35 -21.88 -4.19
N ALA A 478 27.87 -21.89 -2.95
CA ALA A 478 29.17 -22.46 -2.61
C ALA A 478 29.20 -23.98 -2.86
N TYR A 479 28.14 -24.69 -2.46
CA TYR A 479 28.00 -26.12 -2.73
C TYR A 479 27.99 -26.40 -4.23
N ALA A 480 27.15 -25.70 -5.01
CA ALA A 480 27.10 -25.83 -6.46
C ALA A 480 28.47 -25.56 -7.11
N TRP A 481 29.19 -24.53 -6.68
CA TRP A 481 30.51 -24.18 -7.19
C TRP A 481 31.55 -25.28 -6.94
N SER A 482 31.47 -25.94 -5.78
CA SER A 482 32.42 -27.00 -5.38
C SER A 482 32.09 -28.39 -5.93
N HIS A 483 30.85 -28.64 -6.37
CA HIS A 483 30.38 -29.97 -6.70
C HIS A 483 30.59 -30.29 -8.19
N PRO A 484 31.29 -31.39 -8.56
CA PRO A 484 31.74 -31.63 -9.94
C PRO A 484 30.60 -31.83 -10.95
N ASN A 485 29.43 -32.26 -10.46
CA ASN A 485 28.27 -32.59 -11.30
C ASN A 485 27.20 -31.50 -11.33
N ILE A 486 27.40 -30.36 -10.66
CA ILE A 486 26.42 -29.27 -10.61
C ILE A 486 26.97 -28.06 -11.35
N SER A 487 26.25 -27.62 -12.37
CA SER A 487 26.49 -26.32 -13.00
C SER A 487 25.51 -25.30 -12.46
N LEU A 488 26.01 -24.16 -11.98
CA LEU A 488 25.20 -23.03 -11.50
C LEU A 488 24.22 -22.55 -12.56
N PHE A 489 24.72 -22.29 -13.77
CA PHE A 489 23.88 -21.82 -14.87
C PHE A 489 22.79 -22.83 -15.21
N LYS A 490 23.13 -24.11 -15.38
CA LYS A 490 22.16 -25.18 -15.69
C LYS A 490 21.10 -25.34 -14.59
N SER A 491 21.52 -25.26 -13.33
CA SER A 491 20.65 -25.53 -12.18
C SER A 491 19.70 -24.36 -11.88
N PHE A 492 20.15 -23.12 -12.05
CA PHE A 492 19.39 -21.94 -11.61
C PHE A 492 18.83 -21.06 -12.74
N LEU A 493 19.49 -21.00 -13.90
CA LEU A 493 19.18 -19.99 -14.94
C LEU A 493 18.74 -20.61 -16.27
N GLN A 494 19.19 -21.81 -16.61
CA GLN A 494 18.85 -22.46 -17.86
C GLN A 494 17.42 -22.98 -17.86
N VAL A 495 16.57 -22.34 -18.66
CA VAL A 495 15.19 -22.75 -18.92
C VAL A 495 14.91 -22.80 -20.44
N PRO A 496 14.10 -23.76 -20.92
CA PRO A 496 13.70 -23.83 -22.32
C PRO A 496 12.77 -22.66 -22.67
N ASN A 497 12.62 -22.29 -23.95
CA ASN A 497 11.71 -21.20 -24.34
C ASN A 497 10.25 -21.54 -23.95
N PRO A 498 9.53 -20.65 -23.23
CA PRO A 498 8.19 -20.96 -22.73
C PRO A 498 7.13 -21.07 -23.84
N PHE A 499 7.42 -20.54 -25.03
CA PHE A 499 6.50 -20.49 -26.16
C PHE A 499 6.59 -21.69 -27.12
N ILE A 500 7.55 -22.60 -26.93
CA ILE A 500 7.68 -23.83 -27.74
C ILE A 500 6.78 -24.92 -27.18
N SER A 501 5.95 -25.58 -27.99
CA SER A 501 4.92 -26.54 -27.54
C SER A 501 5.45 -27.75 -26.78
N ASP A 502 6.66 -28.22 -27.09
CA ASP A 502 7.31 -29.35 -26.41
C ASP A 502 8.76 -28.98 -26.05
N TRP A 503 9.14 -29.29 -24.82
CA TRP A 503 10.51 -29.05 -24.32
C TRP A 503 11.41 -30.27 -24.47
N ASN A 504 10.86 -31.45 -24.80
CA ASN A 504 11.58 -32.71 -24.99
C ASN A 504 12.57 -33.00 -23.84
N LEU A 505 12.09 -32.86 -22.60
CA LEU A 505 12.90 -33.07 -21.40
C LEU A 505 13.01 -34.57 -21.06
N PRO A 506 14.15 -35.03 -20.52
CA PRO A 506 14.48 -36.45 -20.42
C PRO A 506 13.69 -37.23 -19.36
N SER A 507 13.06 -36.55 -18.40
CA SER A 507 12.32 -37.18 -17.31
C SER A 507 11.19 -36.30 -16.79
N LEU A 508 10.21 -36.91 -16.09
CA LEU A 508 9.17 -36.18 -15.36
C LEU A 508 9.76 -35.29 -14.25
N GLY A 509 10.86 -35.72 -13.62
CA GLY A 509 11.60 -34.92 -12.65
C GLY A 509 12.28 -33.70 -13.27
N ALA A 510 12.85 -33.82 -14.46
CA ALA A 510 13.39 -32.69 -15.22
C ALA A 510 12.30 -31.70 -15.64
N ASN A 511 11.12 -32.19 -16.02
CA ASN A 511 9.94 -31.36 -16.30
C ASN A 511 9.51 -30.55 -15.08
N LEU A 512 9.30 -31.21 -13.93
CA LEU A 512 8.90 -30.53 -12.68
C LEU A 512 10.00 -29.61 -12.14
N GLY A 513 11.27 -30.01 -12.24
CA GLY A 513 12.41 -29.16 -11.91
C GLY A 513 12.45 -27.89 -12.77
N THR A 514 12.14 -28.01 -14.07
CA THR A 514 12.03 -26.85 -14.96
C THR A 514 10.85 -25.94 -14.60
N PHE A 515 9.71 -26.50 -14.20
CA PHE A 515 8.59 -25.73 -13.64
C PHE A 515 9.04 -24.90 -12.43
N PHE A 516 9.73 -25.51 -11.45
CA PHE A 516 10.19 -24.81 -10.26
C PHE A 516 11.27 -23.76 -10.56
N LYS A 517 12.12 -23.97 -11.58
CA LYS A 517 13.05 -22.93 -12.06
C LYS A 517 12.29 -21.72 -12.60
N TYR A 518 11.25 -21.94 -13.40
CA TYR A 518 10.39 -20.86 -13.87
C TYR A 518 9.70 -20.13 -12.73
N ASP A 519 9.15 -20.87 -11.76
CA ASP A 519 8.51 -20.30 -10.58
C ASP A 519 9.46 -19.39 -9.80
N MET A 520 10.70 -19.84 -9.59
CA MET A 520 11.78 -19.09 -8.96
C MET A 520 12.20 -17.84 -9.76
N LEU A 521 12.41 -17.98 -11.08
CA LEU A 521 12.87 -16.87 -11.92
C LEU A 521 11.82 -15.78 -12.06
N LEU A 522 10.55 -16.14 -12.22
CA LEU A 522 9.44 -15.19 -12.27
C LEU A 522 9.22 -14.51 -10.93
N PHE A 523 9.34 -15.25 -9.81
CA PHE A 523 9.37 -14.65 -8.47
C PHE A 523 10.53 -13.65 -8.33
N THR A 524 11.74 -14.02 -8.74
CA THR A 524 12.93 -13.16 -8.68
C THR A 524 12.72 -11.88 -9.49
N ALA A 525 12.20 -12.00 -10.72
CA ALA A 525 11.89 -10.85 -11.55
C ALA A 525 10.82 -9.94 -10.92
N SER A 526 9.74 -10.52 -10.38
CA SER A 526 8.66 -9.75 -9.76
C SER A 526 9.08 -9.06 -8.45
N SER A 527 9.87 -9.74 -7.61
CA SER A 527 10.39 -9.20 -6.36
C SER A 527 11.40 -8.09 -6.60
N LEU A 528 12.31 -8.25 -7.58
CA LEU A 528 13.20 -7.18 -8.02
C LEU A 528 12.42 -5.99 -8.56
N ALA A 529 11.49 -6.19 -9.48
CA ALA A 529 10.68 -5.09 -10.04
C ALA A 529 9.90 -4.33 -8.94
N THR A 530 9.28 -5.05 -8.02
CA THR A 530 8.56 -4.46 -6.87
C THR A 530 9.49 -3.70 -5.93
N SER A 531 10.69 -4.22 -5.72
CA SER A 531 11.73 -3.59 -4.90
C SER A 531 12.21 -2.28 -5.53
N LEU A 532 12.52 -2.29 -6.82
CA LEU A 532 12.90 -1.09 -7.57
C LEU A 532 11.77 -0.06 -7.64
N TYR A 533 10.54 -0.51 -7.85
CA TYR A 533 9.35 0.34 -7.79
C TYR A 533 9.23 0.99 -6.42
N SER A 534 9.41 0.25 -5.32
CA SER A 534 9.30 0.78 -3.95
C SER A 534 10.39 1.80 -3.62
N ILE A 535 11.62 1.61 -4.11
CA ILE A 535 12.71 2.60 -3.99
C ILE A 535 12.33 3.88 -4.72
N TRP A 536 11.89 3.74 -5.97
CA TRP A 536 11.44 4.88 -6.77
C TRP A 536 10.22 5.58 -6.13
N ASP A 537 9.31 4.83 -5.53
CA ASP A 537 8.12 5.35 -4.83
C ASP A 537 8.51 6.20 -3.61
N LEU A 538 9.46 5.73 -2.79
CA LEU A 538 10.00 6.56 -1.69
C LEU A 538 10.66 7.83 -2.24
N ARG A 539 11.44 7.73 -3.33
CA ARG A 539 12.07 8.89 -3.92
C ARG A 539 11.05 9.86 -4.52
N ARG A 540 10.00 9.37 -5.19
CA ARG A 540 8.96 10.22 -5.80
C ARG A 540 8.18 10.98 -4.76
N LEU A 541 7.96 10.38 -3.59
CA LEU A 541 7.28 11.00 -2.47
C LEU A 541 8.17 11.96 -1.70
N GLY A 542 9.47 12.04 -2.02
CA GLY A 542 10.44 12.92 -1.37
C GLY A 542 11.04 12.35 -0.08
N TYR A 543 10.73 11.09 0.26
CA TYR A 543 11.08 10.45 1.55
C TYR A 543 12.55 10.05 1.67
N VAL A 544 13.24 10.00 0.54
CA VAL A 544 14.67 9.71 0.46
C VAL A 544 15.30 10.62 -0.58
N THR A 545 16.60 10.89 -0.43
CA THR A 545 17.35 11.64 -1.44
C THR A 545 17.58 10.79 -2.70
N THR A 546 17.96 11.43 -3.82
CA THR A 546 18.35 10.67 -5.03
C THR A 546 19.55 9.78 -4.77
N ALA A 547 20.52 10.22 -3.95
CA ALA A 547 21.69 9.42 -3.59
C ALA A 547 21.28 8.17 -2.80
N ASP A 548 20.44 8.33 -1.76
CA ASP A 548 19.92 7.20 -0.97
C ASP A 548 19.20 6.19 -1.88
N ALA A 549 18.39 6.68 -2.82
CA ALA A 549 17.66 5.83 -3.77
C ALA A 549 18.60 5.06 -4.71
N LEU A 550 19.65 5.70 -5.23
CA LEU A 550 20.65 5.04 -6.08
C LEU A 550 21.46 4.00 -5.31
N THR A 551 21.82 4.26 -4.05
CA THR A 551 22.47 3.28 -3.19
C THR A 551 21.56 2.09 -2.91
N ALA A 552 20.29 2.32 -2.57
CA ALA A 552 19.32 1.25 -2.36
C ALA A 552 19.06 0.44 -3.65
N PHE A 553 19.03 1.11 -4.81
CA PHE A 553 18.92 0.49 -6.12
C PHE A 553 20.09 -0.46 -6.37
N ALA A 554 21.32 0.04 -6.27
CA ALA A 554 22.53 -0.76 -6.49
C ALA A 554 22.63 -1.92 -5.50
N GLY A 555 22.35 -1.68 -4.22
CA GLY A 555 22.34 -2.71 -3.18
C GLY A 555 21.29 -3.79 -3.43
N THR A 556 20.09 -3.43 -3.88
CA THR A 556 19.02 -4.39 -4.19
C THR A 556 19.35 -5.26 -5.38
N VAL A 557 19.92 -4.68 -6.45
CA VAL A 557 20.35 -5.42 -7.65
C VAL A 557 21.51 -6.36 -7.32
N ALA A 558 22.55 -5.87 -6.64
CA ALA A 558 23.67 -6.71 -6.20
C ALA A 558 23.21 -7.81 -5.24
N GLY A 559 22.29 -7.48 -4.33
CA GLY A 559 21.74 -8.42 -3.35
C GLY A 559 21.06 -9.64 -3.97
N GLN A 560 20.45 -9.51 -5.15
CA GLN A 560 19.82 -10.65 -5.85
C GLN A 560 20.82 -11.81 -6.06
N PHE A 561 22.08 -11.47 -6.36
CA PHE A 561 23.14 -12.43 -6.65
C PHE A 561 23.98 -12.77 -5.42
N LEU A 562 24.20 -11.81 -4.52
CA LEU A 562 25.09 -12.00 -3.37
C LEU A 562 24.43 -12.75 -2.21
N VAL A 563 23.17 -12.44 -1.92
CA VAL A 563 22.43 -12.98 -0.76
C VAL A 563 21.15 -13.70 -1.14
N GLY A 564 20.77 -13.65 -2.42
CA GLY A 564 19.56 -14.26 -2.94
C GLY A 564 18.36 -13.30 -2.94
N PRO A 565 17.36 -13.57 -3.79
CA PRO A 565 16.26 -12.64 -4.06
C PRO A 565 15.36 -12.37 -2.85
N GLY A 566 15.08 -13.39 -2.03
CA GLY A 566 14.31 -13.23 -0.81
C GLY A 566 15.07 -12.39 0.22
N ALA A 567 16.34 -12.72 0.49
CA ALA A 567 17.14 -11.95 1.45
C ALA A 567 17.30 -10.47 1.01
N ALA A 568 17.56 -10.22 -0.27
CA ALA A 568 17.64 -8.87 -0.80
C ALA A 568 16.32 -8.09 -0.62
N TRP A 569 15.17 -8.75 -0.85
CA TRP A 569 13.86 -8.14 -0.66
C TRP A 569 13.61 -7.79 0.82
N ALA A 570 13.88 -8.71 1.75
CA ALA A 570 13.75 -8.46 3.18
C ALA A 570 14.68 -7.34 3.67
N GLY A 571 15.92 -7.29 3.18
CA GLY A 571 16.88 -6.23 3.49
C GLY A 571 16.42 -4.85 3.00
N LEU A 572 15.80 -4.78 1.82
CA LEU A 572 15.20 -3.55 1.33
C LEU A 572 14.02 -3.10 2.21
N TRP A 573 13.16 -4.03 2.65
CA TRP A 573 12.05 -3.69 3.53
C TRP A 573 12.53 -3.18 4.90
N TYR A 574 13.58 -3.77 5.47
CA TYR A 574 14.25 -3.23 6.66
C TYR A 574 14.69 -1.77 6.48
N TRP A 575 15.35 -1.47 5.36
CA TRP A 575 15.78 -0.11 5.04
C TRP A 575 14.58 0.83 4.86
N ARG A 576 13.54 0.39 4.12
CA ARG A 576 12.30 1.14 3.90
C ARG A 576 11.61 1.51 5.21
N GLU A 577 11.45 0.56 6.14
CA GLU A 577 10.84 0.81 7.45
C GLU A 577 11.59 1.90 8.21
N THR A 578 12.91 1.79 8.25
CA THR A 578 13.78 2.75 8.96
C THR A 578 13.68 4.15 8.36
N ARG A 579 13.59 4.27 7.04
CA ARG A 579 13.41 5.56 6.36
C ARG A 579 12.05 6.16 6.65
N LEU A 580 10.97 5.40 6.51
CA LEU A 580 9.62 5.88 6.84
C LEU A 580 9.50 6.32 8.31
N ALA A 581 10.11 5.57 9.23
CA ALA A 581 10.16 5.91 10.66
C ALA A 581 10.87 7.25 10.93
N SER A 582 12.00 7.51 10.26
CA SER A 582 12.79 8.72 10.45
C SER A 582 12.11 10.03 10.03
N LEU A 583 11.05 9.96 9.22
CA LEU A 583 10.31 11.14 8.75
C LEU A 583 9.36 11.74 9.79
N MET A 584 9.10 11.00 10.87
CA MET A 584 8.15 11.40 11.89
C MET A 584 8.82 12.34 12.91
N ALA A 585 8.45 13.62 12.89
CA ALA A 585 8.98 14.65 13.79
C ALA A 585 8.38 14.50 15.21
N ARG A 586 9.15 13.93 16.13
CA ARG A 586 8.74 13.70 17.52
C ARG A 586 9.06 14.90 18.41
N ARG A 587 8.33 15.06 19.52
CA ARG A 587 8.77 15.94 20.62
C ARG A 587 10.14 15.41 21.06
N GLN A 588 11.18 16.20 20.81
CA GLN A 588 12.49 16.01 21.45
C GLN A 588 12.35 16.29 22.94
#